data_AF-A0A2P5I0C7-F1
#
_entry.id   AF-A0A2P5I0C7-F1
#
_cell.length_a   1.000
_cell.length_b   1.000
_cell.length_c   1.000
_cell.angle_alpha   90.00
_cell.angle_beta   90.00
_cell.angle_gamma   90.00
#
_symmetry.space_group_name_H-M   'P 1'
#
loop_
_entity.id
_entity.type
_entity.pdbx_description
1 polymer ?
#
loop_
_entity_poly.entity_id
_entity_poly.type
_entity_poly.pdbx_seq_one_letter_code
_entity_poly.pdbx_strand_id
1 'polypeptide(L)'
;MSSQRAIIVGLSGCSSSGKTTLARLLRDIFPNSFVLHEDDFYRPEEELPMKDGLLDWDCAESINIPDMEKALSHIRSEGTFPVSNNVLRPGLRPPKAASSHAMTAAPPQATSPTQPPTPRPNRHLRNAYQTITRLPPEQPFVDSKEDQNSVGECPASPAKIEAQKLRVREWLQPGQPGHDLFYPASAPGHERLRMCLLDGFLLYSPPKLSAVMDMIDVKLFLQVSRARATQRREARDGYVTLEGFWKDPPGYVDKIVWPNYVDAHRWLFAGGHVERGELDRHVLRDNGVLAQDGRPGPGGGVDLDFEETLEWAVGAVLAALERWHKG
;
A
#
# COMPACT_ATOMS: atom_id res chain seq x y z
N MET A 1 14.02 4.41 24.40
CA MET A 1 13.32 3.72 23.31
C MET A 1 14.28 3.67 22.14
N SER A 2 14.60 2.50 21.60
CA SER A 2 15.46 2.38 20.41
C SER A 2 14.91 3.29 19.31
N SER A 3 15.78 3.99 18.58
CA SER A 3 15.38 4.98 17.56
C SER A 3 14.67 4.30 16.39
N GLN A 4 13.38 4.03 16.54
CA GLN A 4 12.52 3.57 15.45
C GLN A 4 12.48 4.66 14.38
N ARG A 5 13.00 4.35 13.18
CA ARG A 5 13.08 5.28 12.05
C ARG A 5 11.91 5.16 11.09
N ALA A 6 11.15 4.07 11.15
CA ALA A 6 9.89 3.96 10.44
C ALA A 6 8.75 3.42 11.30
N ILE A 7 7.55 3.94 11.06
CA ILE A 7 6.29 3.33 11.48
C ILE A 7 5.80 2.37 10.38
N ILE A 8 5.33 1.19 10.78
CA ILE A 8 4.82 0.16 9.87
C ILE A 8 3.30 0.14 9.97
N VAL A 9 2.63 0.46 8.86
CA VAL A 9 1.18 0.41 8.68
C VAL A 9 0.86 -0.80 7.81
N GLY A 10 0.25 -1.83 8.38
CA GLY A 10 -0.17 -3.01 7.65
C GLY A 10 -1.55 -2.83 7.05
N LEU A 11 -1.74 -3.29 5.82
CA LEU A 11 -3.02 -3.39 5.14
C LEU A 11 -3.27 -4.86 4.83
N SER A 12 -4.28 -5.46 5.47
CA SER A 12 -4.63 -6.86 5.25
C SER A 12 -6.12 -7.08 4.98
N GLY A 13 -6.47 -8.31 4.63
CA GLY A 13 -7.78 -8.70 4.11
C GLY A 13 -7.65 -9.53 2.83
N CYS A 14 -8.78 -10.10 2.38
CA CYS A 14 -8.81 -11.04 1.25
C CYS A 14 -8.09 -10.49 0.01
N SER A 15 -7.48 -11.36 -0.78
CA SER A 15 -7.00 -11.01 -2.12
C SER A 15 -8.12 -10.30 -2.91
N SER A 16 -7.75 -9.29 -3.70
CA SER A 16 -8.69 -8.43 -4.45
C SER A 16 -9.69 -7.59 -3.63
N SER A 17 -9.43 -7.35 -2.33
CA SER A 17 -10.22 -6.41 -1.51
C SER A 17 -9.96 -4.91 -1.83
N GLY A 18 -8.81 -4.58 -2.43
CA GLY A 18 -8.41 -3.20 -2.77
C GLY A 18 -7.20 -2.65 -1.99
N LYS A 19 -6.47 -3.52 -1.28
CA LYS A 19 -5.30 -3.15 -0.46
C LYS A 19 -4.22 -2.40 -1.24
N THR A 20 -3.77 -2.93 -2.37
CA THR A 20 -2.75 -2.31 -3.24
C THR A 20 -3.11 -0.92 -3.68
N THR A 21 -4.34 -0.72 -4.11
CA THR A 21 -4.85 0.60 -4.50
C THR A 21 -4.84 1.54 -3.29
N LEU A 22 -5.29 1.08 -2.13
CA LEU A 22 -5.28 1.87 -0.90
C LEU A 22 -3.85 2.21 -0.44
N ALA A 23 -2.93 1.25 -0.45
CA ALA A 23 -1.52 1.43 -0.08
C ALA A 23 -0.85 2.48 -0.97
N ARG A 24 -1.04 2.42 -2.30
CA ARG A 24 -0.52 3.44 -3.23
C ARG A 24 -1.10 4.83 -2.97
N LEU A 25 -2.39 4.93 -2.69
CA LEU A 25 -3.01 6.22 -2.35
C LEU A 25 -2.49 6.77 -1.01
N LEU A 26 -2.36 5.93 0.02
CA LEU A 26 -1.79 6.34 1.31
C LEU A 26 -0.34 6.80 1.14
N ARG A 27 0.46 6.12 0.30
CA ARG A 27 1.82 6.53 -0.03
C ARG A 27 1.86 7.94 -0.63
N ASP A 28 0.92 8.25 -1.51
CA ASP A 28 0.85 9.55 -2.19
C ASP A 28 0.24 10.65 -1.31
N ILE A 29 -0.52 10.28 -0.28
CA ILE A 29 -1.19 11.19 0.66
C ILE A 29 -0.27 11.58 1.84
N PHE A 30 0.48 10.62 2.39
CA PHE A 30 1.33 10.83 3.56
C PHE A 30 2.80 11.06 3.19
N PRO A 31 3.53 11.95 3.90
CA PRO A 31 4.91 12.26 3.59
C PRO A 31 5.86 11.11 3.96
N ASN A 32 7.02 11.04 3.29
CA ASN A 32 8.08 10.06 3.57
C ASN A 32 7.60 8.58 3.59
N SER A 33 6.57 8.28 2.80
CA SER A 33 5.94 6.97 2.73
C SER A 33 6.49 6.12 1.60
N PHE A 34 6.51 4.81 1.79
CA PHE A 34 6.84 3.81 0.77
C PHE A 34 6.05 2.52 1.02
N VAL A 35 5.93 1.67 0.01
CA VAL A 35 5.14 0.43 0.08
C VAL A 35 6.08 -0.77 0.03
N LEU A 36 5.90 -1.72 0.95
CA LEU A 36 6.50 -3.06 0.89
C LEU A 36 5.37 -4.05 0.66
N HIS A 37 5.52 -4.95 -0.33
CA HIS A 37 4.50 -5.93 -0.67
C HIS A 37 4.88 -7.31 -0.13
N GLU A 38 3.92 -8.04 0.44
CA GLU A 38 4.06 -9.44 0.89
C GLU A 38 4.50 -10.35 -0.26
N ASP A 39 4.01 -10.09 -1.48
CA ASP A 39 4.33 -10.80 -2.72
C ASP A 39 5.83 -10.73 -3.11
N ASP A 40 6.57 -9.77 -2.56
CA ASP A 40 8.01 -9.69 -2.78
C ASP A 40 8.75 -10.83 -2.06
N PHE A 41 8.11 -11.48 -1.08
CA PHE A 41 8.64 -12.58 -0.27
C PHE A 41 8.10 -13.95 -0.67
N TYR A 42 7.41 -14.11 -1.80
CA TYR A 42 7.07 -15.43 -2.31
C TYR A 42 8.31 -16.31 -2.49
N ARG A 43 8.17 -17.58 -2.12
CA ARG A 43 9.12 -18.64 -2.48
C ARG A 43 9.05 -18.93 -3.99
N PRO A 44 10.10 -19.53 -4.58
CA PRO A 44 10.07 -20.05 -5.95
C PRO A 44 8.92 -21.04 -6.17
N GLU A 45 8.37 -21.14 -7.38
CA GLU A 45 7.18 -21.99 -7.64
C GLU A 45 7.43 -23.47 -7.30
N GLU A 46 8.68 -23.94 -7.45
CA GLU A 46 9.05 -25.33 -7.15
C GLU A 46 9.04 -25.65 -5.65
N GLU A 47 9.07 -24.64 -4.79
CA GLU A 47 8.97 -24.78 -3.33
C GLU A 47 7.54 -24.62 -2.81
N LEU A 48 6.59 -24.20 -3.66
CA LEU A 48 5.23 -23.94 -3.23
C LEU A 48 4.46 -25.22 -2.92
N PRO A 49 3.63 -25.21 -1.87
CA PRO A 49 2.78 -26.36 -1.57
C PRO A 49 1.68 -26.53 -2.63
N MET A 50 1.18 -27.75 -2.73
CA MET A 50 0.05 -28.10 -3.59
C MET A 50 -1.18 -28.37 -2.73
N LYS A 51 -2.34 -27.89 -3.17
CA LYS A 51 -3.64 -28.15 -2.57
C LYS A 51 -4.66 -28.42 -3.67
N ASP A 52 -5.42 -29.50 -3.54
CA ASP A 52 -6.38 -29.95 -4.57
C ASP A 52 -5.81 -30.05 -5.99
N GLY A 53 -4.53 -30.42 -6.10
CA GLY A 53 -3.81 -30.54 -7.37
C GLY A 53 -3.40 -29.21 -8.01
N LEU A 54 -3.46 -28.09 -7.27
CA LEU A 54 -3.09 -26.75 -7.71
C LEU A 54 -1.99 -26.17 -6.80
N LEU A 55 -1.10 -25.33 -7.34
CA LEU A 55 -0.13 -24.58 -6.54
C LEU A 55 -0.86 -23.62 -5.61
N ASP A 56 -0.54 -23.66 -4.32
CA ASP A 56 -1.18 -22.83 -3.31
C ASP A 56 -0.33 -21.59 -3.00
N TRP A 57 -0.59 -20.51 -3.75
CA TRP A 57 0.01 -19.20 -3.53
C TRP A 57 -0.55 -18.52 -2.27
N ASP A 58 -1.78 -18.84 -1.88
CA ASP A 58 -2.54 -18.08 -0.87
C ASP A 58 -2.34 -18.62 0.56
N CYS A 59 -1.28 -19.37 0.84
CA CYS A 59 -0.99 -19.93 2.15
C CYS A 59 0.31 -19.38 2.75
N ALA A 60 0.48 -19.38 4.07
CA ALA A 60 1.68 -18.83 4.70
C ALA A 60 2.97 -19.57 4.30
N GLU A 61 2.87 -20.85 3.96
CA GLU A 61 3.97 -21.67 3.49
C GLU A 61 4.56 -21.19 2.15
N SER A 62 3.78 -20.46 1.33
CA SER A 62 4.26 -19.83 0.10
C SER A 62 5.16 -18.63 0.34
N ILE A 63 5.18 -18.08 1.57
CA ILE A 63 5.92 -16.88 1.94
C ILE A 63 7.22 -17.24 2.67
N ASN A 64 8.30 -16.56 2.31
CA ASN A 64 9.54 -16.55 3.06
C ASN A 64 9.43 -15.59 4.24
N ILE A 65 8.73 -16.04 5.29
CA ILE A 65 8.48 -15.29 6.52
C ILE A 65 9.78 -14.79 7.19
N PRO A 66 10.86 -15.60 7.31
CA PRO A 66 12.12 -15.12 7.88
C PRO A 66 12.72 -13.91 7.15
N ASP A 67 12.69 -13.88 5.82
CA ASP A 67 13.20 -12.74 5.06
C ASP A 67 12.29 -11.52 5.20
N MET A 68 10.97 -11.71 5.30
CA MET A 68 10.02 -10.64 5.58
C MET A 68 10.26 -10.01 6.96
N GLU A 69 10.43 -10.82 8.02
CA GLU A 69 10.78 -10.34 9.37
C GLU A 69 12.10 -9.56 9.37
N LYS A 70 13.09 -10.03 8.62
CA LYS A 70 14.40 -9.38 8.50
C LYS A 70 14.27 -8.03 7.78
N ALA A 71 13.47 -7.96 6.72
CA ALA A 71 13.18 -6.73 6.00
C ALA A 71 12.43 -5.72 6.87
N LEU A 72 11.40 -6.15 7.60
CA LEU A 72 10.65 -5.29 8.52
C LEU A 72 11.53 -4.79 9.68
N SER A 73 12.46 -5.62 10.17
CA SER A 73 13.40 -5.24 11.22
C SER A 73 14.34 -4.13 10.74
N HIS A 74 14.89 -4.29 9.54
CA HIS A 74 15.72 -3.27 8.88
C HIS A 74 14.94 -2.00 8.59
N ILE A 75 13.71 -2.10 8.09
CA ILE A 75 12.83 -0.94 7.87
C ILE A 75 12.56 -0.21 9.17
N ARG A 76 12.28 -0.92 10.27
CA ARG A 76 12.03 -0.30 11.57
C ARG A 76 13.26 0.45 12.08
N SER A 77 14.48 -0.10 11.92
CA SER A 77 15.72 0.51 12.42
C SER A 77 16.29 1.60 11.51
N GLU A 78 16.28 1.40 10.20
CA GLU A 78 16.94 2.27 9.22
C GLU A 78 15.96 3.15 8.43
N GLY A 79 14.66 2.85 8.48
CA GLY A 79 13.64 3.53 7.69
C GLY A 79 13.72 3.25 6.18
N THR A 80 14.62 2.39 5.73
CA THR A 80 14.89 2.11 4.30
C THR A 80 14.59 0.65 3.97
N PHE A 81 14.59 0.28 2.69
CA PHE A 81 14.59 -1.14 2.32
C PHE A 81 15.95 -1.79 2.65
N PRO A 82 15.99 -3.08 3.01
CA PRO A 82 17.23 -3.81 3.14
C PRO A 82 17.95 -3.83 1.79
N VAL A 83 19.18 -3.33 1.74
CA VAL A 83 20.03 -3.45 0.55
C VAL A 83 20.67 -4.84 0.59
N SER A 84 20.07 -5.80 -0.10
CA SER A 84 20.67 -7.12 -0.24
C SER A 84 21.58 -7.13 -1.47
N ASN A 85 22.88 -7.43 -1.28
CA ASN A 85 23.84 -7.70 -2.37
C ASN A 85 23.48 -8.93 -3.23
N ASN A 86 22.32 -9.57 -3.02
CA ASN A 86 21.87 -10.73 -3.78
C ASN A 86 20.34 -10.92 -3.84
N VAL A 87 19.55 -9.91 -3.48
CA VAL A 87 18.10 -9.89 -3.71
C VAL A 87 17.82 -8.49 -4.23
N LEU A 88 17.21 -8.40 -5.42
CA LEU A 88 17.04 -7.19 -6.27
C LEU A 88 18.19 -7.02 -7.28
N ARG A 89 17.99 -7.58 -8.48
CA ARG A 89 18.74 -7.11 -9.65
C ARG A 89 18.36 -5.64 -9.87
N PRO A 90 19.32 -4.72 -10.07
CA PRO A 90 18.98 -3.35 -10.45
C PRO A 90 18.19 -3.40 -11.76
N GLY A 91 16.92 -2.97 -11.72
CA GLY A 91 16.13 -2.78 -12.92
C GLY A 91 16.86 -1.86 -13.90
N LEU A 92 17.03 -2.32 -15.14
CA LEU A 92 17.41 -1.46 -16.24
C LEU A 92 16.39 -0.32 -16.31
N ARG A 93 16.87 0.93 -16.40
CA ARG A 93 16.00 2.08 -16.70
C ARG A 93 15.11 1.71 -17.90
N PRO A 94 13.81 2.02 -17.88
CA PRO A 94 13.02 1.90 -19.10
C PRO A 94 13.71 2.75 -20.18
N PRO A 95 13.92 2.22 -21.40
CA PRO A 95 14.47 3.01 -22.49
C PRO A 95 13.55 4.21 -22.69
N LYS A 96 14.14 5.40 -22.74
CA LYS A 96 13.44 6.62 -23.18
C LYS A 96 12.70 6.25 -24.46
N ALA A 97 11.39 6.46 -24.48
CA ALA A 97 10.57 6.25 -25.67
C ALA A 97 11.29 6.84 -26.89
N ALA A 98 11.74 5.96 -27.79
CA ALA A 98 12.30 6.36 -29.05
C ALA A 98 11.19 7.07 -29.81
N SER A 99 11.40 8.35 -30.14
CA SER A 99 10.51 9.08 -31.03
C SER A 99 10.49 8.36 -32.37
N SER A 100 9.43 7.63 -32.67
CA SER A 100 9.19 7.13 -34.01
C SER A 100 8.85 8.32 -34.91
N HIS A 101 9.85 8.81 -35.63
CA HIS A 101 9.64 9.54 -36.87
C HIS A 101 8.93 8.61 -37.86
N ALA A 102 7.65 8.84 -38.10
CA ALA A 102 6.97 8.38 -39.30
C ALA A 102 6.62 9.62 -40.13
N MET A 103 7.19 9.64 -41.33
CA MET A 103 6.99 10.66 -42.35
C MET A 103 5.53 10.69 -42.81
N THR A 104 4.89 11.86 -42.72
CA THR A 104 3.74 12.20 -43.58
C THR A 104 3.80 13.68 -43.95
N ALA A 105 3.69 13.93 -45.25
CA ALA A 105 3.91 15.21 -45.92
C ALA A 105 2.95 16.33 -45.46
N ALA A 106 3.48 17.56 -45.42
CA ALA A 106 2.75 18.78 -45.14
C ALA A 106 1.99 19.32 -46.38
N PRO A 107 0.79 19.92 -46.21
CA PRO A 107 0.27 20.96 -47.10
C PRO A 107 0.46 22.36 -46.50
N PRO A 108 0.42 23.43 -47.33
CA PRO A 108 1.07 24.71 -47.03
C PRO A 108 0.29 25.62 -46.08
N GLN A 109 1.05 26.47 -45.40
CA GLN A 109 0.60 27.49 -44.45
C GLN A 109 -0.16 28.65 -45.12
N ALA A 110 -1.16 29.16 -44.40
CA ALA A 110 -1.74 30.48 -44.58
C ALA A 110 -1.53 31.34 -43.31
N THR A 111 -1.49 32.64 -43.50
CA THR A 111 -0.78 33.68 -42.72
C THR A 111 -1.56 34.37 -41.60
N SER A 112 -0.89 34.60 -40.45
CA SER A 112 -0.96 35.77 -39.50
C SER A 112 -2.28 36.06 -38.71
N PRO A 113 -2.33 36.88 -37.62
CA PRO A 113 -1.28 37.71 -36.98
C PRO A 113 -1.15 37.63 -35.42
N THR A 114 -0.09 38.29 -34.94
CA THR A 114 0.39 38.68 -33.59
C THR A 114 -0.62 38.97 -32.46
N GLN A 115 -0.33 38.45 -31.25
CA GLN A 115 -0.89 38.91 -29.95
C GLN A 115 0.19 39.54 -29.04
N PRO A 116 -0.15 40.54 -28.20
CA PRO A 116 0.80 41.30 -27.36
C PRO A 116 1.16 40.58 -26.04
N PRO A 117 2.27 40.96 -25.36
CA PRO A 117 2.79 40.24 -24.19
C PRO A 117 2.01 40.54 -22.91
N THR A 118 1.73 39.51 -22.12
CA THR A 118 1.17 39.60 -20.76
C THR A 118 2.25 39.90 -19.70
N PRO A 119 1.91 40.62 -18.61
CA PRO A 119 2.88 41.04 -17.59
C PRO A 119 3.33 39.87 -16.70
N ARG A 120 4.63 39.84 -16.39
CA ARG A 120 5.25 38.83 -15.49
C ARG A 120 4.91 39.13 -14.03
N PRO A 121 4.52 38.14 -13.21
CA PRO A 121 4.37 38.34 -11.78
C PRO A 121 5.73 38.43 -11.05
N ASN A 122 5.70 39.18 -9.95
CA ASN A 122 6.81 39.72 -9.17
C ASN A 122 7.83 38.68 -8.66
N ARG A 123 9.13 39.00 -8.80
CA ARG A 123 10.30 38.16 -8.46
C ARG A 123 10.45 37.85 -6.96
N HIS A 124 9.74 38.55 -6.08
CA HIS A 124 9.88 38.45 -4.64
C HIS A 124 9.08 37.30 -3.97
N LEU A 125 8.11 36.69 -4.66
CA LEU A 125 7.37 35.52 -4.14
C LEU A 125 8.06 34.17 -4.41
N ARG A 126 9.10 34.14 -5.27
CA ARG A 126 9.83 32.89 -5.58
C ARG A 126 10.78 32.43 -4.48
N ASN A 127 11.26 33.34 -3.62
CA ASN A 127 12.32 33.00 -2.67
C ASN A 127 11.83 32.39 -1.36
N ALA A 128 10.54 32.52 -1.01
CA ALA A 128 9.98 31.89 0.20
C ALA A 128 9.57 30.42 -0.02
N TYR A 129 9.32 30.01 -1.27
CA TYR A 129 8.89 28.65 -1.61
C TYR A 129 10.04 27.69 -1.96
N GLN A 130 11.24 28.20 -2.20
CA GLN A 130 12.39 27.37 -2.62
C GLN A 130 13.19 26.75 -1.46
N THR A 131 12.89 27.10 -0.20
CA THR A 131 13.67 26.62 0.95
C THR A 131 13.12 25.31 1.56
N ILE A 132 11.97 24.79 1.13
CA ILE A 132 11.31 23.61 1.75
C ILE A 132 11.23 22.37 0.84
N THR A 133 11.77 22.40 -0.38
CA THR A 133 11.81 21.21 -1.25
C THR A 133 13.24 20.75 -1.52
N ARG A 134 13.95 20.26 -0.49
CA ARG A 134 14.91 19.18 -0.74
C ARG A 134 14.06 17.93 -0.97
N LEU A 135 13.97 17.50 -2.23
CA LEU A 135 13.45 16.18 -2.60
C LEU A 135 14.14 15.15 -1.68
N PRO A 136 13.40 14.23 -1.06
CA PRO A 136 14.03 13.17 -0.28
C PRO A 136 15.03 12.41 -1.17
N PRO A 137 16.13 11.89 -0.61
CA PRO A 137 17.10 11.11 -1.38
C PRO A 137 16.36 10.01 -2.15
N GLU A 138 16.69 9.83 -3.43
CA GLU A 138 16.16 8.74 -4.26
C GLU A 138 16.38 7.42 -3.52
N GLN A 139 15.28 6.79 -3.13
CA GLN A 139 15.34 5.48 -2.49
C GLN A 139 15.69 4.46 -3.55
N PRO A 140 16.47 3.40 -3.22
CA PRO A 140 16.59 2.27 -4.12
C PRO A 140 15.19 1.75 -4.42
N PHE A 141 14.83 1.76 -5.70
CA PHE A 141 13.57 1.21 -6.17
C PHE A 141 13.62 -0.31 -5.97
N VAL A 142 12.75 -0.82 -5.12
CA VAL A 142 12.48 -2.27 -5.08
C VAL A 142 11.64 -2.54 -6.33
N ASP A 143 12.14 -3.41 -7.20
CA ASP A 143 11.38 -3.89 -8.35
C ASP A 143 10.31 -4.87 -7.86
N SER A 144 9.24 -4.31 -7.29
CA SER A 144 8.17 -5.10 -6.69
C SER A 144 7.30 -5.75 -7.76
N LYS A 145 6.97 -7.03 -7.55
CA LYS A 145 6.10 -7.78 -8.46
C LYS A 145 4.68 -7.21 -8.50
N GLU A 146 4.17 -6.81 -7.34
CA GLU A 146 2.83 -6.24 -7.24
C GLU A 146 2.75 -4.86 -7.93
N ASP A 147 3.87 -4.14 -8.03
CA ASP A 147 3.97 -2.92 -8.84
C ASP A 147 4.02 -3.17 -10.36
N GLN A 148 4.33 -4.40 -10.79
CA GLN A 148 4.26 -4.81 -12.20
C GLN A 148 2.86 -5.31 -12.61
N ASN A 149 1.99 -5.63 -11.65
CA ASN A 149 0.63 -6.07 -11.92
C ASN A 149 -0.25 -4.92 -12.44
N SER A 150 -1.11 -5.21 -13.42
CA SER A 150 -2.13 -4.28 -13.90
C SER A 150 -3.07 -3.89 -12.76
N VAL A 151 -3.06 -2.61 -12.39
CA VAL A 151 -4.08 -2.05 -11.50
C VAL A 151 -5.08 -1.31 -12.37
N GLY A 152 -6.36 -1.70 -12.25
CA GLY A 152 -7.45 -1.06 -12.98
C GLY A 152 -7.63 0.41 -12.61
N GLU A 153 -8.65 1.06 -13.18
CA GLU A 153 -8.96 2.45 -12.88
C GLU A 153 -9.13 2.67 -11.37
N CYS A 154 -8.54 3.75 -10.85
CA CYS A 154 -8.65 4.10 -9.44
C CYS A 154 -10.14 4.36 -9.10
N PRO A 155 -10.74 3.61 -8.18
CA PRO A 155 -12.16 3.75 -7.86
C PRO A 155 -12.50 5.01 -7.03
N ALA A 156 -11.49 5.75 -6.54
CA ALA A 156 -11.69 7.04 -5.88
C ALA A 156 -11.59 8.20 -6.89
N SER A 157 -12.50 9.17 -6.78
CA SER A 157 -12.46 10.37 -7.60
C SER A 157 -11.22 11.23 -7.30
N PRO A 158 -10.69 11.98 -8.30
CA PRO A 158 -9.61 12.93 -8.05
C PRO A 158 -9.94 13.95 -6.97
N ALA A 159 -11.20 14.37 -6.87
CA ALA A 159 -11.67 15.31 -5.85
C ALA A 159 -11.57 14.72 -4.43
N LYS A 160 -11.97 13.45 -4.24
CA LYS A 160 -11.83 12.77 -2.95
C LYS A 160 -10.37 12.57 -2.56
N ILE A 161 -9.52 12.19 -3.51
CA ILE A 161 -8.07 12.04 -3.29
C ILE A 161 -7.45 13.37 -2.84
N GLU A 162 -7.73 14.47 -3.56
CA GLU A 162 -7.21 15.79 -3.18
C GLU A 162 -7.75 16.28 -1.82
N ALA A 163 -9.00 15.95 -1.47
CA ALA A 163 -9.55 16.27 -0.15
C ALA A 163 -8.76 15.56 0.98
N GLN A 164 -8.40 14.28 0.80
CA GLN A 164 -7.58 13.57 1.79
C GLN A 164 -6.13 14.10 1.83
N LYS A 165 -5.54 14.46 0.68
CA LYS A 165 -4.23 15.12 0.66
C LYS A 165 -4.25 16.47 1.37
N LEU A 166 -5.31 17.25 1.22
CA LEU A 166 -5.46 18.53 1.91
C LEU A 166 -5.54 18.33 3.42
N ARG A 167 -6.37 17.38 3.87
CA ARG A 167 -6.49 17.01 5.29
C ARG A 167 -5.14 16.66 5.91
N VAL A 168 -4.32 15.85 5.23
CA VAL A 168 -2.98 15.50 5.73
C VAL A 168 -2.03 16.71 5.66
N ARG A 169 -2.09 17.54 4.61
CA ARG A 169 -1.29 18.77 4.53
C ARG A 169 -1.59 19.76 5.66
N GLU A 170 -2.84 19.87 6.09
CA GLU A 170 -3.27 20.68 7.23
C GLU A 170 -2.71 20.12 8.54
N TRP A 171 -2.80 18.79 8.72
CA TRP A 171 -2.24 18.10 9.89
C TRP A 171 -0.70 18.15 9.99
N LEU A 172 0.00 18.47 8.90
CA LEU A 172 1.45 18.68 8.85
C LEU A 172 1.88 20.15 9.09
N GLN A 173 0.95 21.09 9.24
CA GLN A 173 1.29 22.49 9.49
C GLN A 173 1.98 22.68 10.85
N PRO A 174 2.87 23.67 11.00
CA PRO A 174 3.50 23.97 12.29
C PRO A 174 2.49 24.10 13.43
N GLY A 175 2.78 23.44 14.56
CA GLY A 175 1.88 23.39 15.73
C GLY A 175 0.83 22.28 15.67
N GLN A 176 0.78 21.48 14.61
CA GLN A 176 -0.02 20.26 14.52
C GLN A 176 0.84 19.02 14.82
N PRO A 177 0.24 17.93 15.33
CA PRO A 177 0.98 16.72 15.72
C PRO A 177 1.84 16.12 14.60
N GLY A 178 1.38 16.20 13.36
CA GLY A 178 2.11 15.65 12.22
C GLY A 178 3.40 16.37 11.88
N HIS A 179 3.47 17.67 12.20
CA HIS A 179 4.67 18.47 11.95
C HIS A 179 5.85 17.94 12.75
N ASP A 180 5.65 17.70 14.04
CA ASP A 180 6.71 17.28 14.95
C ASP A 180 7.22 15.86 14.62
N LEU A 181 6.34 15.01 14.09
CA LEU A 181 6.67 13.66 13.65
C LEU A 181 7.54 13.63 12.39
N PHE A 182 7.14 14.36 11.35
CA PHE A 182 7.77 14.26 10.02
C PHE A 182 8.78 15.37 9.71
N TYR A 183 8.72 16.47 10.45
CA TYR A 183 9.58 17.64 10.32
C TYR A 183 10.13 18.10 11.68
N PRO A 184 10.76 17.21 12.47
CA PRO A 184 11.31 17.59 13.77
C PRO A 184 12.28 18.77 13.62
N ALA A 185 12.26 19.68 14.59
CA ALA A 185 13.16 20.82 14.63
C ALA A 185 14.61 20.33 14.47
N SER A 186 15.36 20.99 13.58
CA SER A 186 16.67 20.62 13.05
C SER A 186 17.74 20.34 14.12
N ALA A 187 17.64 19.21 14.83
CA ALA A 187 18.74 18.65 15.60
C ALA A 187 19.65 17.87 14.64
N PRO A 188 20.96 18.17 14.57
CA PRO A 188 21.89 17.40 13.74
C PRO A 188 21.83 15.92 14.14
N GLY A 189 21.48 15.04 13.21
CA GLY A 189 21.46 13.58 13.42
C GLY A 189 20.09 12.93 13.66
N HIS A 190 19.00 13.69 13.76
CA HIS A 190 17.65 13.11 13.75
C HIS A 190 17.15 12.95 12.31
N GLU A 191 17.15 11.71 11.82
CA GLU A 191 16.50 11.37 10.56
C GLU A 191 14.99 11.49 10.69
N ARG A 192 14.34 11.96 9.62
CA ARG A 192 12.88 12.12 9.57
C ARG A 192 12.23 10.75 9.67
N LEU A 193 11.17 10.64 10.48
CA LEU A 193 10.35 9.45 10.52
C LEU A 193 9.84 9.12 9.11
N ARG A 194 9.90 7.84 8.78
CA ARG A 194 9.37 7.28 7.53
C ARG A 194 8.15 6.42 7.82
N MET A 195 7.31 6.23 6.81
CA MET A 195 6.17 5.32 6.91
C MET A 195 6.31 4.19 5.89
N CYS A 196 6.29 2.95 6.38
CA CYS A 196 6.21 1.77 5.54
C CYS A 196 4.76 1.29 5.52
N LEU A 197 4.18 1.22 4.33
CA LEU A 197 2.87 0.63 4.07
C LEU A 197 3.12 -0.82 3.67
N LEU A 198 2.85 -1.75 4.59
CA LEU A 198 2.99 -3.18 4.36
C LEU A 198 1.68 -3.72 3.77
N ASP A 199 1.70 -4.03 2.48
CA ASP A 199 0.55 -4.55 1.75
C ASP A 199 0.64 -6.07 1.63
N GLY A 200 -0.34 -6.79 2.19
CA GLY A 200 -0.33 -8.26 2.17
C GLY A 200 -1.65 -8.85 2.63
N PHE A 201 -2.07 -9.95 2.00
CA PHE A 201 -3.35 -10.59 2.32
C PHE A 201 -3.24 -11.62 3.45
N LEU A 202 -2.04 -12.02 3.86
CA LEU A 202 -1.81 -12.98 4.97
C LEU A 202 -1.26 -12.34 6.26
N LEU A 203 -1.01 -11.03 6.27
CA LEU A 203 -0.37 -10.34 7.40
C LEU A 203 -1.01 -10.61 8.78
N TYR A 204 -2.33 -10.87 8.85
CA TYR A 204 -3.06 -11.14 10.09
C TYR A 204 -3.47 -12.61 10.23
N SER A 205 -2.51 -13.52 10.02
CA SER A 205 -2.71 -14.99 10.07
C SER A 205 -1.96 -15.67 11.22
N PRO A 206 -2.34 -15.44 12.50
CA PRO A 206 -1.78 -16.17 13.62
C PRO A 206 -2.15 -17.67 13.56
N PRO A 207 -1.28 -18.57 14.05
CA PRO A 207 0.02 -18.27 14.65
C PRO A 207 1.15 -18.09 13.62
N LYS A 208 0.91 -18.38 12.33
CA LYS A 208 1.96 -18.49 11.31
C LYS A 208 2.70 -17.16 11.06
N LEU A 209 1.98 -16.04 11.05
CA LEU A 209 2.53 -14.69 10.87
C LEU A 209 2.51 -13.84 12.15
N SER A 210 2.45 -14.44 13.34
CA SER A 210 2.38 -13.67 14.59
C SER A 210 3.54 -12.69 14.78
N ALA A 211 4.78 -13.12 14.51
CA ALA A 211 5.95 -12.25 14.64
C ALA A 211 5.91 -11.05 13.67
N VAL A 212 5.50 -11.30 12.42
CA VAL A 212 5.27 -10.23 11.42
C VAL A 212 4.20 -9.27 11.91
N MET A 213 3.08 -9.80 12.41
CA MET A 213 1.96 -9.02 12.93
C MET A 213 2.37 -8.16 14.14
N ASP A 214 3.23 -8.66 15.03
CA ASP A 214 3.78 -7.92 16.18
C ASP A 214 4.66 -6.73 15.75
N MET A 215 5.26 -6.82 14.56
CA MET A 215 6.06 -5.74 13.96
C MET A 215 5.22 -4.67 13.25
N ILE A 216 3.89 -4.80 13.19
CA ILE A 216 3.02 -3.81 12.56
C ILE A 216 2.45 -2.86 13.62
N ASP A 217 2.74 -1.56 13.50
CA ASP A 217 2.31 -0.54 14.47
C ASP A 217 0.84 -0.13 14.28
N VAL A 218 0.36 -0.08 13.03
CA VAL A 218 -1.03 0.24 12.70
C VAL A 218 -1.59 -0.86 11.81
N LYS A 219 -2.61 -1.56 12.27
CA LYS A 219 -3.18 -2.72 11.56
C LYS A 219 -4.53 -2.36 10.94
N LEU A 220 -4.59 -2.20 9.62
CA LEU A 220 -5.82 -1.93 8.87
C LEU A 220 -6.33 -3.21 8.21
N PHE A 221 -7.59 -3.58 8.49
CA PHE A 221 -8.25 -4.75 7.90
C PHE A 221 -9.41 -4.35 7.00
N LEU A 222 -9.33 -4.73 5.73
CA LEU A 222 -10.33 -4.46 4.70
C LEU A 222 -11.25 -5.68 4.53
N GLN A 223 -12.56 -5.44 4.53
CA GLN A 223 -13.55 -6.48 4.31
C GLN A 223 -14.10 -6.43 2.89
N VAL A 224 -14.26 -7.61 2.28
CA VAL A 224 -14.86 -7.80 0.96
C VAL A 224 -15.66 -9.09 0.98
N SER A 225 -16.80 -9.14 0.31
CA SER A 225 -17.56 -10.38 0.20
C SER A 225 -16.85 -11.38 -0.72
N ARG A 226 -17.12 -12.68 -0.53
CA ARG A 226 -16.64 -13.72 -1.44
C ARG A 226 -16.99 -13.42 -2.88
N ALA A 227 -18.24 -13.04 -3.14
CA ALA A 227 -18.73 -12.77 -4.48
C ALA A 227 -17.92 -11.65 -5.15
N ARG A 228 -17.68 -10.55 -4.45
CA ARG A 228 -16.93 -9.41 -4.99
C ARG A 228 -15.43 -9.71 -5.12
N ALA A 229 -14.83 -10.41 -4.16
CA ALA A 229 -13.44 -10.85 -4.26
C ALA A 229 -13.23 -11.80 -5.45
N THR A 230 -14.13 -12.76 -5.64
CA THR A 230 -14.12 -13.72 -6.77
C THR A 230 -14.25 -12.97 -8.09
N GLN A 231 -15.27 -12.13 -8.25
CA GLN A 231 -15.48 -11.34 -9.46
C GLN A 231 -14.24 -10.52 -9.83
N ARG A 232 -13.64 -9.85 -8.85
CA ARG A 232 -12.45 -9.02 -9.09
C ARG A 232 -11.22 -9.86 -9.41
N ARG A 233 -11.03 -11.01 -8.76
CA ARG A 233 -9.90 -11.91 -8.99
C ARG A 233 -9.95 -12.56 -10.36
N GLU A 234 -11.11 -13.07 -10.76
CA GLU A 234 -11.32 -13.69 -12.07
C GLU A 234 -11.23 -12.69 -13.24
N ALA A 235 -11.51 -11.41 -12.98
CA ALA A 235 -11.37 -10.35 -13.97
C ALA A 235 -9.92 -9.88 -14.19
N ARG A 236 -8.94 -10.38 -13.41
CA ARG A 236 -7.53 -10.05 -13.61
C ARG A 236 -6.97 -10.82 -14.81
N ASP A 237 -6.09 -10.16 -15.56
CA ASP A 237 -5.39 -10.79 -16.68
C ASP A 237 -4.45 -11.92 -16.21
N GLY A 238 -3.88 -11.75 -15.01
CA GLY A 238 -2.98 -12.66 -14.30
C GLY A 238 -2.06 -11.88 -13.35
N TYR A 239 -1.01 -12.54 -12.87
CA TYR A 239 -0.08 -12.04 -11.87
C TYR A 239 1.36 -12.27 -12.32
N VAL A 240 2.24 -11.32 -12.05
CA VAL A 240 3.68 -11.49 -12.27
C VAL A 240 4.27 -12.31 -11.12
N THR A 241 5.03 -13.36 -11.45
CA THR A 241 5.74 -14.22 -10.48
C THR A 241 7.26 -14.10 -10.63
N LEU A 242 8.02 -14.82 -9.80
CA LEU A 242 9.48 -14.90 -9.94
C LEU A 242 9.91 -15.49 -11.29
N GLU A 243 9.14 -16.45 -11.80
CA GLU A 243 9.51 -17.23 -12.99
C GLU A 243 8.70 -16.85 -14.24
N GLY A 244 7.72 -15.96 -14.11
CA GLY A 244 7.01 -15.41 -15.27
C GLY A 244 5.65 -14.83 -14.93
N PHE A 245 4.61 -15.45 -15.47
CA PHE A 245 3.24 -14.96 -15.40
C PHE A 245 2.28 -16.08 -15.01
N TRP A 246 1.57 -15.89 -13.91
CA TRP A 246 0.57 -16.81 -13.39
C TRP A 246 -0.83 -16.36 -13.76
N LYS A 247 -1.67 -17.31 -14.18
CA LYS A 247 -3.11 -17.08 -14.32
C LYS A 247 -3.86 -18.14 -13.54
N ASP A 248 -4.77 -17.69 -12.69
CA ASP A 248 -5.59 -18.59 -11.87
C ASP A 248 -6.31 -19.63 -12.75
N PRO A 249 -6.10 -20.94 -12.51
CA PRO A 249 -6.80 -21.99 -13.24
C PRO A 249 -8.30 -22.03 -12.85
N PRO A 250 -9.15 -22.69 -13.64
CA PRO A 250 -10.58 -22.79 -13.34
C PRO A 250 -10.86 -23.35 -11.93
N GLY A 251 -11.66 -22.61 -11.15
CA GLY A 251 -12.02 -22.97 -9.77
C GLY A 251 -10.95 -22.68 -8.72
N TYR A 252 -9.88 -21.95 -9.06
CA TYR A 252 -8.81 -21.60 -8.11
C TYR A 252 -9.35 -20.86 -6.89
N VAL A 253 -10.32 -19.95 -7.07
CA VAL A 253 -10.88 -19.18 -5.96
C VAL A 253 -11.56 -20.07 -4.92
N ASP A 254 -12.34 -21.05 -5.39
CA ASP A 254 -13.09 -21.95 -4.52
C ASP A 254 -12.21 -22.99 -3.83
N LYS A 255 -11.15 -23.44 -4.49
CA LYS A 255 -10.25 -24.48 -3.99
C LYS A 255 -9.13 -23.94 -3.11
N ILE A 256 -8.62 -22.75 -3.45
CA ILE A 256 -7.40 -22.20 -2.84
C ILE A 256 -7.71 -20.91 -2.08
N VAL A 257 -8.06 -19.86 -2.81
CA VAL A 257 -8.11 -18.47 -2.32
C VAL A 257 -9.05 -18.30 -1.14
N TRP A 258 -10.32 -18.65 -1.32
CA TRP A 258 -11.32 -18.41 -0.30
C TRP A 258 -11.14 -19.32 0.92
N PRO A 259 -10.89 -20.64 0.77
CA PRO A 259 -10.57 -21.49 1.92
C PRO A 259 -9.37 -20.98 2.73
N ASN A 260 -8.30 -20.51 2.07
CA ASN A 260 -7.13 -19.99 2.78
C ASN A 260 -7.41 -18.64 3.45
N TYR A 261 -8.17 -17.74 2.81
CA TYR A 261 -8.64 -16.51 3.45
C TYR A 261 -9.44 -16.81 4.73
N VAL A 262 -10.35 -17.79 4.67
CA VAL A 262 -11.14 -18.23 5.83
C VAL A 262 -10.24 -18.80 6.93
N ASP A 263 -9.31 -19.70 6.58
CA ASP A 263 -8.40 -20.29 7.56
C ASP A 263 -7.56 -19.22 8.27
N ALA A 264 -6.98 -18.31 7.49
CA ALA A 264 -6.14 -17.22 7.96
C ALA A 264 -6.87 -16.21 8.86
N HIS A 265 -8.15 -15.90 8.56
CA HIS A 265 -8.82 -14.74 9.16
C HIS A 265 -10.06 -15.06 9.99
N ARG A 266 -10.58 -16.29 10.01
CA ARG A 266 -11.80 -16.62 10.77
C ARG A 266 -11.78 -16.16 12.22
N TRP A 267 -10.60 -16.09 12.84
CA TRP A 267 -10.42 -15.63 14.21
C TRP A 267 -10.84 -14.16 14.42
N LEU A 268 -10.82 -13.32 13.38
CA LEU A 268 -11.30 -11.93 13.41
C LEU A 268 -12.82 -11.80 13.37
N PHE A 269 -13.55 -12.87 13.05
CA PHE A 269 -14.99 -12.86 12.82
C PHE A 269 -15.76 -13.49 13.98
N ALA A 270 -16.92 -12.92 14.30
CA ALA A 270 -17.80 -13.42 15.34
C ALA A 270 -18.19 -14.89 15.07
N GLY A 271 -17.85 -15.78 16.00
CA GLY A 271 -18.08 -17.22 15.87
C GLY A 271 -17.31 -17.90 14.73
N GLY A 272 -16.30 -17.24 14.15
CA GLY A 272 -15.58 -17.75 12.99
C GLY A 272 -16.32 -17.63 11.66
N HIS A 273 -17.43 -16.88 11.61
CA HIS A 273 -18.32 -16.82 10.45
C HIS A 273 -17.92 -15.73 9.44
N VAL A 274 -16.85 -15.98 8.68
CA VAL A 274 -16.29 -15.04 7.68
C VAL A 274 -17.34 -14.52 6.69
N GLU A 275 -18.19 -15.39 6.15
CA GLU A 275 -19.21 -15.03 5.16
C GLU A 275 -20.27 -14.04 5.68
N ARG A 276 -20.49 -13.97 7.01
CA ARG A 276 -21.42 -12.99 7.60
C ARG A 276 -20.81 -11.60 7.67
N GLY A 277 -19.48 -11.48 7.58
CA GLY A 277 -18.77 -10.21 7.69
C GLY A 277 -18.84 -9.54 9.07
N GLU A 278 -19.36 -10.24 10.07
CA GLU A 278 -19.45 -9.69 11.42
C GLU A 278 -18.13 -9.89 12.13
N LEU A 279 -17.44 -8.79 12.44
CA LEU A 279 -16.15 -8.81 13.12
C LEU A 279 -16.33 -8.91 14.64
N ASP A 280 -15.47 -9.70 15.28
CA ASP A 280 -15.43 -9.79 16.73
C ASP A 280 -14.70 -8.57 17.32
N ARG A 281 -15.48 -7.62 17.84
CA ARG A 281 -14.95 -6.36 18.38
C ARG A 281 -13.97 -6.55 19.55
N HIS A 282 -14.11 -7.63 20.31
CA HIS A 282 -13.20 -7.93 21.41
C HIS A 282 -11.84 -8.36 20.86
N VAL A 283 -11.85 -9.30 19.91
CA VAL A 283 -10.64 -9.78 19.23
C VAL A 283 -9.91 -8.63 18.54
N LEU A 284 -10.63 -7.81 17.79
CA LEU A 284 -10.05 -6.66 17.08
C LEU A 284 -9.33 -5.72 18.04
N ARG A 285 -10.01 -5.34 19.14
CA ARG A 285 -9.45 -4.43 20.14
C ARG A 285 -8.22 -5.01 20.82
N ASP A 286 -8.27 -6.26 21.25
CA ASP A 286 -7.17 -6.92 21.96
C ASP A 286 -5.92 -7.09 21.08
N ASN A 287 -6.11 -7.17 19.76
CA ASN A 287 -5.02 -7.32 18.79
C ASN A 287 -4.67 -5.99 18.07
N GLY A 288 -5.32 -4.88 18.44
CA GLY A 288 -5.10 -3.57 17.82
C GLY A 288 -5.43 -3.51 16.32
N VAL A 289 -6.34 -4.38 15.85
CA VAL A 289 -6.77 -4.42 14.45
C VAL A 289 -7.91 -3.43 14.24
N LEU A 290 -7.67 -2.44 13.38
CA LEU A 290 -8.65 -1.46 12.95
C LEU A 290 -9.34 -2.00 11.71
N ALA A 291 -10.66 -2.11 11.75
CA ALA A 291 -11.45 -2.51 10.60
C ALA A 291 -12.54 -1.48 10.31
N GLN A 292 -13.09 -1.58 9.11
CA GLN A 292 -14.18 -0.73 8.68
C GLN A 292 -15.48 -1.15 9.39
N ASP A 293 -16.19 -0.18 9.96
CA ASP A 293 -17.50 -0.35 10.58
C ASP A 293 -18.43 0.73 10.01
N GLY A 294 -18.76 0.61 8.72
CA GLY A 294 -19.37 1.70 7.94
C GLY A 294 -20.89 1.75 7.98
N ARG A 295 -21.57 0.67 8.36
CA ARG A 295 -23.05 0.58 8.37
C ARG A 295 -23.56 -0.14 9.62
N PRO A 296 -24.72 0.24 10.18
CA PRO A 296 -25.31 -0.50 11.29
C PRO A 296 -25.63 -1.95 10.92
N GLY A 297 -25.33 -2.87 11.84
CA GLY A 297 -25.66 -4.30 11.72
C GLY A 297 -24.46 -5.20 11.36
N PRO A 298 -24.66 -6.53 11.39
CA PRO A 298 -23.64 -7.51 10.99
C PRO A 298 -23.15 -7.26 9.56
N GLY A 299 -21.85 -7.36 9.31
CA GLY A 299 -21.29 -7.12 7.98
C GLY A 299 -21.27 -5.65 7.54
N GLY A 300 -21.44 -4.71 8.47
CA GLY A 300 -21.50 -3.27 8.19
C GLY A 300 -20.33 -2.74 7.36
N GLY A 301 -19.14 -3.34 7.52
CA GLY A 301 -17.92 -3.00 6.80
C GLY A 301 -17.67 -3.75 5.49
N VAL A 302 -18.49 -4.75 5.12
CA VAL A 302 -18.28 -5.56 3.91
C VAL A 302 -18.64 -4.77 2.66
N ASP A 303 -17.78 -4.78 1.64
CA ASP A 303 -18.04 -4.16 0.33
C ASP A 303 -18.37 -2.66 0.41
N LEU A 304 -17.80 -1.95 1.39
CA LEU A 304 -17.93 -0.50 1.49
C LEU A 304 -17.47 0.21 0.22
N ASP A 305 -17.99 1.42 0.03
CA ASP A 305 -17.51 2.27 -1.04
C ASP A 305 -16.01 2.56 -0.86
N PHE A 306 -15.28 2.63 -1.97
CA PHE A 306 -13.83 2.79 -1.89
C PHE A 306 -13.43 4.19 -1.41
N GLU A 307 -14.23 5.23 -1.68
CA GLU A 307 -13.98 6.56 -1.14
C GLU A 307 -14.18 6.61 0.38
N GLU A 308 -15.19 5.92 0.89
CA GLU A 308 -15.39 5.73 2.33
C GLU A 308 -14.23 4.95 2.96
N THR A 309 -13.74 3.93 2.25
CA THR A 309 -12.56 3.15 2.64
C THR A 309 -11.31 4.03 2.75
N LEU A 310 -11.06 4.87 1.75
CA LEU A 310 -9.92 5.79 1.72
C LEU A 310 -10.00 6.80 2.88
N GLU A 311 -11.18 7.40 3.09
CA GLU A 311 -11.40 8.39 4.14
C GLU A 311 -11.23 7.80 5.55
N TRP A 312 -11.76 6.59 5.77
CA TRP A 312 -11.55 5.83 7.00
C TRP A 312 -10.06 5.54 7.23
N ALA A 313 -9.36 5.02 6.23
CA ALA A 313 -7.96 4.63 6.36
C ALA A 313 -7.06 5.84 6.68
N VAL A 314 -7.25 6.96 5.99
CA VAL A 314 -6.52 8.21 6.27
C VAL A 314 -6.79 8.68 7.70
N GLY A 315 -8.06 8.66 8.14
CA GLY A 315 -8.42 9.01 9.52
C GLY A 315 -7.80 8.08 10.56
N ALA A 316 -7.80 6.77 10.30
CA ALA A 316 -7.23 5.76 11.19
C ALA A 316 -5.71 5.92 11.35
N VAL A 317 -5.00 6.16 10.24
CA VAL A 317 -3.55 6.40 10.25
C VAL A 317 -3.21 7.70 10.99
N LEU A 318 -3.92 8.81 10.72
CA LEU A 318 -3.74 10.07 11.45
C LEU A 318 -3.91 9.89 12.96
N ALA A 319 -5.02 9.25 13.38
CA ALA A 319 -5.30 9.02 14.79
C ALA A 319 -4.26 8.09 15.45
N ALA A 320 -3.73 7.11 14.72
CA ALA A 320 -2.68 6.23 15.21
C ALA A 320 -1.33 6.97 15.37
N LEU A 321 -0.95 7.79 14.38
CA LEU A 321 0.25 8.62 14.43
C LEU A 321 0.20 9.63 15.58
N GLU A 322 -0.97 10.23 15.85
CA GLU A 322 -1.14 11.12 17.00
C GLU A 322 -1.00 10.41 18.34
N ARG A 323 -1.51 9.17 18.47
CA ARG A 323 -1.31 8.36 19.67
C ARG A 323 0.17 8.01 19.84
N TRP A 324 0.85 7.67 18.75
CA TRP A 324 2.29 7.41 18.74
C TRP A 324 3.11 8.63 19.14
N HIS A 325 2.70 9.84 18.71
CA HIS A 325 3.35 11.10 19.09
C HIS A 325 3.21 11.45 20.58
N LYS A 326 2.06 11.10 21.19
CA LYS A 326 1.74 11.43 22.59
C LYS A 326 2.27 10.41 23.61
N GLY A 327 2.64 9.20 23.15
CA GLY A 327 3.17 8.10 23.96
C GLY A 327 4.69 8.14 24.07
#